data_AF-A0A0J1B4S9-F1
#
_entry.id   AF-A0A0J1B4S9-F1
#
_cell.length_a   1.000
_cell.length_b   1.000
_cell.length_c   1.000
_cell.angle_alpha   90.00
_cell.angle_beta   90.00
_cell.angle_gamma   90.00
#
_symmetry.space_group_name_H-M   'P 1'
#
loop_
_entity.id
_entity.type
_entity.pdbx_description
1 polymer ?
#
loop_
_entity_poly.entity_id
_entity_poly.type
_entity_poly.pdbx_seq_one_letter_code
_entity_poly.pdbx_strand_id
1 'polypeptide(L)'
;MSATRGKTALALSRVWHHTNAQDRVLGNLASRIAWVLMGKHKPTYDPAVDAGDYVVVSNALGVRLTGSKATEKMYFQHSGFMGGEKFVPITRMRDRRPEEIIRKAVSGMLPKNTFRDRRLERLKIYAEEAPENVMSNVLTTWRDAAPKQ
;
A
#
# COMPACT_ATOMS: atom_id res chain seq x y z
N MET A 1 -33.88 -6.35 1.64
CA MET A 1 -32.75 -6.94 2.42
C MET A 1 -32.68 -8.47 2.32
N SER A 2 -32.89 -9.08 1.14
CA SER A 2 -32.75 -10.55 0.98
C SER A 2 -31.32 -10.95 0.58
N ALA A 3 -30.70 -10.19 -0.34
CA ALA A 3 -29.35 -10.45 -0.85
C ALA A 3 -28.21 -10.41 0.18
N THR A 4 -28.44 -9.84 1.37
CA THR A 4 -27.44 -9.75 2.44
C THR A 4 -27.38 -11.02 3.31
N ARG A 5 -28.43 -11.85 3.30
CA ARG A 5 -28.51 -13.07 4.13
C ARG A 5 -27.89 -14.25 3.38
N GLY A 6 -26.87 -14.88 3.98
CA GLY A 6 -26.20 -16.04 3.40
C GLY A 6 -24.83 -16.30 4.02
N LYS A 7 -24.06 -17.21 3.42
CA LYS A 7 -22.68 -17.51 3.83
C LYS A 7 -21.74 -16.40 3.33
N THR A 8 -21.47 -15.40 4.17
CA THR A 8 -20.69 -14.20 3.81
C THR A 8 -19.19 -14.30 4.13
N ALA A 9 -18.75 -15.38 4.80
CA ALA A 9 -17.37 -15.53 5.28
C ALA A 9 -16.31 -15.33 4.17
N LEU A 10 -16.54 -15.89 2.98
CA LEU A 10 -15.61 -15.75 1.84
C LEU A 10 -15.50 -14.30 1.35
N ALA A 11 -16.62 -13.57 1.30
CA ALA A 11 -16.62 -12.18 0.85
C ALA A 11 -15.88 -11.24 1.82
N LEU A 12 -15.91 -11.55 3.12
CA LEU A 12 -15.22 -10.79 4.17
C LEU A 12 -13.78 -11.27 4.43
N SER A 13 -13.39 -12.43 3.89
CA SER A 13 -12.03 -12.94 4.01
C SER A 13 -11.01 -11.97 3.43
N ARG A 14 -9.85 -11.86 4.08
CA ARG A 14 -8.76 -10.99 3.61
C ARG A 14 -7.83 -11.80 2.75
N VAL A 15 -7.58 -11.32 1.55
CA VAL A 15 -6.60 -11.92 0.65
C VAL A 15 -5.33 -11.06 0.59
N TRP A 16 -4.25 -11.64 0.06
CA TRP A 16 -2.98 -10.95 -0.13
C TRP A 16 -2.81 -10.63 -1.61
N HIS A 17 -2.68 -9.34 -1.93
CA HIS A 17 -2.39 -8.87 -3.28
C HIS A 17 -0.91 -8.55 -3.40
N HIS A 18 -0.31 -8.85 -4.55
CA HIS A 18 1.05 -8.45 -4.89
C HIS A 18 1.05 -7.38 -5.98
N THR A 19 1.96 -6.41 -5.87
CA THR A 19 2.19 -5.41 -6.90
C THR A 19 3.68 -5.06 -7.01
N ASN A 20 4.17 -5.00 -8.24
CA ASN A 20 5.52 -4.53 -8.55
C ASN A 20 5.50 -3.00 -8.76
N ALA A 21 6.30 -2.27 -7.98
CA ALA A 21 6.39 -0.80 -8.06
C ALA A 21 7.31 -0.29 -9.17
N GLN A 22 8.05 -1.17 -9.84
CA GLN A 22 8.96 -0.82 -10.94
C GLN A 22 8.23 -0.01 -12.04
N ASP A 23 8.79 1.15 -12.39
CA ASP A 23 8.29 2.08 -13.41
C ASP A 23 6.86 2.63 -13.19
N ARG A 24 6.27 2.37 -12.02
CA ARG A 24 4.94 2.87 -11.66
C ARG A 24 5.02 4.28 -11.08
N VAL A 25 4.08 5.13 -11.47
CA VAL A 25 3.95 6.48 -10.90
C VAL A 25 3.45 6.39 -9.46
N LEU A 26 4.20 6.98 -8.52
CA LEU A 26 3.94 6.91 -7.08
C LEU A 26 2.50 7.22 -6.68
N GLY A 27 1.93 8.33 -7.20
CA GLY A 27 0.59 8.77 -6.82
C GLY A 27 -0.50 7.78 -7.25
N ASN A 28 -0.44 7.31 -8.50
CA ASN A 28 -1.41 6.36 -9.04
C ASN A 28 -1.31 5.00 -8.35
N LEU A 29 -0.09 4.55 -8.09
CA LEU A 29 0.16 3.32 -7.32
C LEU A 29 -0.42 3.45 -5.91
N ALA A 30 -0.11 4.53 -5.19
CA ALA A 30 -0.57 4.74 -3.81
C ALA A 30 -2.10 4.84 -3.72
N SER A 31 -2.76 5.49 -4.68
CA SER A 31 -4.22 5.60 -4.73
C SER A 31 -4.90 4.22 -4.87
N ARG A 32 -4.40 3.38 -5.78
CA ARG A 32 -4.92 2.02 -5.97
C ARG A 32 -4.66 1.14 -4.76
N ILE A 33 -3.47 1.23 -4.16
CA ILE A 33 -3.16 0.51 -2.92
C ILE A 33 -4.13 0.91 -1.81
N ALA A 34 -4.35 2.21 -1.61
CA ALA A 34 -5.28 2.71 -0.59
C ALA A 34 -6.71 2.20 -0.83
N TRP A 35 -7.16 2.14 -2.08
CA TRP A 35 -8.47 1.59 -2.46
C TRP A 35 -8.65 0.14 -2.02
N VAL A 36 -7.63 -0.70 -2.24
CA VAL A 36 -7.60 -2.12 -1.84
C VAL A 36 -7.51 -2.27 -0.31
N LEU A 37 -6.68 -1.46 0.36
CA LEU A 37 -6.55 -1.48 1.82
C LEU A 37 -7.84 -1.09 2.53
N MET A 38 -8.63 -0.18 1.95
CA MET A 38 -9.96 0.19 2.44
C MET A 38 -11.01 -0.89 2.16
N GLY A 39 -10.77 -1.80 1.21
CA GLY A 39 -11.75 -2.82 0.79
C GLY A 39 -12.79 -2.34 -0.21
N LYS A 40 -12.61 -1.14 -0.79
CA LYS A 40 -13.57 -0.54 -1.73
C LYS A 40 -13.67 -1.28 -3.06
N HIS A 41 -12.76 -2.21 -3.32
CA HIS A 41 -12.81 -3.12 -4.46
C HIS A 41 -13.78 -4.26 -4.28
N LYS A 42 -14.21 -4.54 -3.05
CA LYS A 42 -15.22 -5.56 -2.75
C LYS A 42 -16.61 -4.94 -2.77
N PRO A 43 -17.62 -5.59 -3.36
CA PRO A 43 -19.00 -5.10 -3.35
C PRO A 43 -19.62 -5.11 -1.94
N THR A 44 -19.02 -5.83 -0.99
CA THR A 44 -19.42 -5.88 0.42
C THR A 44 -18.81 -4.77 1.28
N TYR A 45 -18.25 -3.72 0.65
CA TYR A 45 -17.64 -2.61 1.37
C TYR A 45 -18.67 -1.89 2.25
N ASP A 46 -18.34 -1.73 3.53
CA ASP A 46 -19.06 -0.91 4.49
C ASP A 46 -18.06 0.07 5.14
N PRO A 47 -18.32 1.40 5.12
CA PRO A 47 -17.46 2.37 5.80
C PRO A 47 -17.23 2.12 7.29
N ALA A 48 -18.18 1.50 7.99
CA ALA A 48 -18.13 1.21 9.42
C ALA A 48 -17.27 -0.02 9.76
N VAL A 49 -17.01 -0.89 8.78
CA VAL A 49 -16.29 -2.16 8.98
C VAL A 49 -14.99 -2.17 8.19
N ASP A 50 -13.90 -2.57 8.85
CA ASP A 50 -12.62 -2.70 8.17
C ASP A 50 -12.49 -4.07 7.46
N ALA A 51 -12.91 -4.16 6.19
CA ALA A 51 -12.93 -5.41 5.41
C ALA A 51 -11.93 -5.46 4.23
N GLY A 52 -10.92 -4.57 4.22
CA GLY A 52 -9.92 -4.52 3.15
C GLY A 52 -8.89 -5.64 3.17
N ASP A 53 -8.03 -5.66 2.16
CA ASP A 53 -7.07 -6.76 1.97
C ASP A 53 -5.64 -6.39 2.42
N TYR A 54 -4.73 -7.36 2.33
CA TYR A 54 -3.30 -7.14 2.45
C TYR A 54 -2.72 -6.77 1.08
N VAL A 55 -1.72 -5.90 1.09
CA VAL A 55 -1.02 -5.50 -0.13
C VAL A 55 0.47 -5.60 0.10
N VAL A 56 1.14 -6.37 -0.75
CA VAL A 56 2.59 -6.53 -0.77
C VAL A 56 3.13 -5.79 -1.99
N VAL A 57 4.06 -4.88 -1.75
CA VAL A 57 4.74 -4.09 -2.79
C VAL A 57 6.20 -4.53 -2.87
N SER A 58 6.65 -4.92 -4.05
CA SER A 58 8.06 -5.18 -4.34
C SER A 58 8.66 -4.08 -5.23
N ASN A 59 10.00 -4.02 -5.27
CA ASN A 59 10.82 -3.07 -6.04
C ASN A 59 10.47 -1.61 -5.76
N ALA A 60 10.30 -1.25 -4.49
CA ALA A 60 9.96 0.13 -4.11
C ALA A 60 11.01 1.17 -4.55
N LEU A 61 12.28 0.76 -4.74
CA LEU A 61 13.34 1.61 -5.29
C LEU A 61 13.05 2.11 -6.72
N GLY A 62 12.34 1.30 -7.50
CA GLY A 62 12.00 1.55 -8.90
C GLY A 62 10.78 2.46 -9.11
N VAL A 63 10.18 3.00 -8.04
CA VAL A 63 8.99 3.84 -8.16
C VAL A 63 9.31 5.16 -8.86
N ARG A 64 8.47 5.54 -9.83
CA ARG A 64 8.66 6.74 -10.64
C ARG A 64 7.97 7.95 -10.02
N LEU A 65 8.70 9.06 -9.95
CA LEU A 65 8.20 10.39 -9.63
C LEU A 65 8.14 11.22 -10.92
N THR A 66 7.07 11.97 -11.10
CA THR A 66 6.87 12.80 -12.29
C THR A 66 7.44 14.21 -12.08
N GLY A 67 8.03 14.80 -13.13
CA GLY A 67 8.58 16.16 -13.09
C GLY A 67 9.83 16.28 -12.21
N SER A 68 10.08 17.48 -11.66
CA SER A 68 11.22 17.79 -10.78
C SER A 68 11.11 17.21 -9.36
N LYS A 69 9.98 16.54 -9.04
CA LYS A 69 9.68 15.99 -7.71
C LYS A 69 10.69 14.93 -7.24
N ALA A 70 11.43 14.32 -8.16
CA ALA A 70 12.48 13.35 -7.83
C ALA A 70 13.66 14.00 -7.08
N THR A 71 13.85 15.31 -7.23
CA THR A 71 14.99 16.05 -6.66
C THR A 71 14.52 17.07 -5.63
N GLU A 72 13.46 17.81 -5.94
CA GLU A 72 13.05 18.98 -5.16
C GLU A 72 12.17 18.65 -3.95
N LYS A 73 11.54 17.47 -3.93
CA LYS A 73 10.56 17.15 -2.89
C LYS A 73 11.24 16.98 -1.53
N MET A 74 10.78 17.75 -0.54
CA MET A 74 11.20 17.63 0.85
C MET A 74 10.05 17.10 1.72
N TYR A 75 10.38 16.21 2.65
CA TYR A 75 9.47 15.73 3.68
C TYR A 75 9.70 16.49 4.97
N PHE A 76 8.67 17.19 5.44
CA PHE A 76 8.66 17.86 6.72
C PHE A 76 8.28 16.91 7.86
N GLN A 77 8.92 17.08 9.01
CA GLN A 77 8.58 16.46 10.27
C GLN A 77 8.88 17.45 11.40
N HIS A 78 8.07 17.45 12.46
CA HIS A 78 8.29 18.30 13.62
C HIS A 78 8.23 17.45 14.89
N SER A 79 9.09 17.76 15.87
CA SER A 79 9.13 17.03 17.15
C SER A 79 8.03 17.45 18.13
N GLY A 80 7.52 18.68 18.01
CA GLY A 80 6.56 19.29 18.94
C GLY A 80 7.18 20.39 19.83
N PHE A 81 8.50 20.48 19.90
CA PHE A 81 9.23 21.53 20.61
C PHE A 81 9.62 22.68 19.66
N MET A 82 9.80 23.89 20.19
CA MET A 82 10.27 25.04 19.38
C MET A 82 11.62 24.72 18.72
N GLY A 83 11.75 25.03 17.43
CA GLY A 83 12.94 24.72 16.61
C GLY A 83 13.08 23.23 16.25
N GLY A 84 12.02 22.43 16.44
CA GLY A 84 12.00 20.99 16.23
C GLY A 84 11.76 20.53 14.79
N GLU A 85 11.84 21.42 13.81
CA GLU A 85 11.63 21.12 12.39
C GLU A 85 12.75 20.29 11.77
N LYS A 86 12.35 19.31 10.96
CA LYS A 86 13.25 18.46 10.20
C LYS A 86 12.73 18.36 8.77
N PHE A 87 13.58 18.75 7.82
CA PHE A 87 13.32 18.58 6.40
C PHE A 87 14.23 17.47 5.86
N VAL A 88 13.63 16.45 5.27
CA VAL A 88 14.36 15.32 4.69
C VAL A 88 14.14 15.32 3.18
N PRO A 89 15.19 15.48 2.36
CA PRO A 89 15.04 15.44 0.91
C PRO A 89 14.66 14.02 0.47
N ILE A 90 13.89 13.94 -0.62
CA ILE A 90 13.43 12.66 -1.16
C ILE A 90 14.58 11.75 -1.60
N THR A 91 15.68 12.32 -2.10
CA THR A 91 16.90 11.59 -2.46
C THR A 91 17.44 10.79 -1.27
N ARG A 92 17.62 11.46 -0.13
CA ARG A 92 18.05 10.80 1.12
C ARG A 92 17.06 9.75 1.62
N MET A 93 15.75 9.97 1.43
CA MET A 93 14.75 8.96 1.76
C MET A 93 14.85 7.73 0.85
N ARG A 94 15.11 7.94 -0.45
CA ARG A 94 15.26 6.87 -1.43
C ARG A 94 16.45 5.97 -1.12
N ASP A 95 17.56 6.56 -0.68
CA ASP A 95 18.79 5.81 -0.35
C ASP A 95 18.65 5.03 0.97
N ARG A 96 18.06 5.67 2.00
CA ARG A 96 18.00 5.08 3.33
C ARG A 96 16.83 4.14 3.53
N ARG A 97 15.63 4.55 3.09
CA ARG A 97 14.33 3.90 3.36
C ARG A 97 13.36 4.16 2.20
N PRO A 98 13.56 3.54 1.02
CA PRO A 98 12.70 3.75 -0.14
C PRO A 98 11.23 3.38 0.13
N GLU A 99 11.01 2.40 1.00
CA GLU A 99 9.69 1.93 1.44
C GLU A 99 8.83 3.05 2.05
N GLU A 100 9.46 3.98 2.79
CA GLU A 100 8.76 5.08 3.45
C GLU A 100 8.15 6.07 2.46
N ILE A 101 8.69 6.16 1.23
CA ILE A 101 8.13 7.03 0.19
C ILE A 101 6.72 6.56 -0.18
N ILE A 102 6.56 5.26 -0.42
CA ILE A 102 5.27 4.63 -0.73
C ILE A 102 4.37 4.63 0.51
N ARG A 103 4.91 4.26 1.68
CA ARG A 103 4.15 4.24 2.94
C ARG A 103 3.53 5.60 3.26
N LYS A 104 4.30 6.69 3.16
CA LYS A 104 3.79 8.06 3.39
C LYS A 104 2.75 8.46 2.34
N ALA A 105 2.95 8.10 1.08
CA ALA A 105 1.98 8.38 0.02
C ALA A 105 0.63 7.68 0.30
N VAL A 106 0.64 6.39 0.62
CA VAL A 106 -0.57 5.63 0.96
C VAL A 106 -1.22 6.13 2.25
N SER A 107 -0.42 6.44 3.26
CA SER A 107 -0.88 7.01 4.54
C SER A 107 -1.60 8.35 4.39
N GLY A 108 -1.22 9.14 3.38
CA GLY A 108 -1.91 10.36 2.98
C GLY A 108 -3.29 10.09 2.35
N MET A 109 -3.44 9.01 1.59
CA MET A 109 -4.68 8.64 0.88
C MET A 109 -5.73 7.95 1.76
N LEU A 110 -5.33 7.46 2.94
CA LEU A 110 -6.26 6.81 3.87
C LEU A 110 -7.02 7.83 4.74
N PRO A 111 -8.31 7.57 5.03
CA PRO A 111 -9.11 8.44 5.89
C PRO A 111 -8.51 8.51 7.30
N LYS A 112 -8.59 9.68 7.92
CA LYS A 112 -8.02 9.92 9.27
C LYS A 112 -9.01 9.42 10.33
N ASN A 113 -8.95 8.13 10.63
CA ASN A 113 -9.76 7.47 11.64
C ASN A 113 -8.97 6.35 12.35
N THR A 114 -9.60 5.67 13.30
CA THR A 114 -9.02 4.56 14.08
C THR A 114 -8.61 3.35 13.23
N PHE A 115 -9.21 3.16 12.04
CA PHE A 115 -8.83 2.07 11.13
C PHE A 115 -7.58 2.37 10.33
N ARG A 116 -7.11 3.62 10.29
CA ARG A 116 -5.98 4.04 9.46
C ARG A 116 -4.71 3.24 9.76
N ASP A 117 -4.38 3.08 11.03
CA ASP A 117 -3.14 2.42 11.43
C ASP A 117 -3.20 0.93 11.12
N ARG A 118 -4.32 0.27 11.43
CA ARG A 118 -4.60 -1.13 11.06
C ARG A 118 -4.58 -1.36 9.54
N ARG A 119 -5.04 -0.39 8.75
CA ARG A 119 -4.96 -0.42 7.27
C ARG A 119 -3.52 -0.29 6.79
N LEU A 120 -2.72 0.57 7.42
CA LEU A 120 -1.31 0.75 7.08
C LEU A 120 -0.45 -0.46 7.47
N GLU A 121 -0.74 -1.12 8.59
CA GLU A 121 -0.02 -2.32 9.02
C GLU A 121 -0.15 -3.48 8.02
N ARG A 122 -1.26 -3.53 7.27
CA ARG A 122 -1.52 -4.51 6.21
C ARG A 122 -0.74 -4.24 4.93
N LEU A 123 -0.17 -3.06 4.78
CA LEU A 123 0.71 -2.70 3.67
C LEU A 123 2.13 -3.17 3.97
N LYS A 124 2.60 -4.16 3.22
CA LYS A 124 3.99 -4.66 3.28
C LYS A 124 4.74 -4.12 2.07
N ILE A 125 5.88 -3.48 2.30
CA ILE A 125 6.66 -2.84 1.25
C ILE A 125 8.10 -3.30 1.39
N TYR A 126 8.70 -3.71 0.28
CA TYR A 126 10.08 -4.14 0.20
C TYR A 126 10.82 -3.29 -0.82
N ALA A 127 12.07 -2.90 -0.49
CA ALA A 127 12.93 -2.12 -1.37
C ALA A 127 13.19 -2.83 -2.71
N GLU A 128 13.43 -4.13 -2.64
CA GLU A 128 13.73 -5.05 -3.74
C GLU A 128 12.63 -6.13 -3.83
N GLU A 129 13.00 -7.40 -3.93
CA GLU A 129 12.06 -8.50 -3.92
C GLU A 129 11.47 -8.77 -2.53
N ALA A 130 10.24 -9.28 -2.53
CA ALA A 130 9.59 -9.71 -1.31
C ALA A 130 10.07 -11.13 -0.95
N PRO A 131 10.24 -11.42 0.35
CA PRO A 131 10.72 -12.73 0.77
C PRO A 131 9.66 -13.82 0.48
N GLU A 132 10.13 -15.05 0.25
CA GLU A 132 9.32 -16.18 -0.20
C GLU A 132 8.18 -16.53 0.77
N ASN A 133 8.43 -16.40 2.08
CA ASN A 133 7.41 -16.61 3.11
C ASN A 133 6.22 -15.64 3.01
N VAL A 134 6.42 -14.47 2.41
CA VAL A 134 5.35 -13.50 2.17
C VAL A 134 4.71 -13.75 0.81
N MET A 135 5.51 -14.08 -0.20
CA MET A 135 5.03 -14.40 -1.55
C MET A 135 4.16 -15.65 -1.60
N SER A 136 4.45 -16.68 -0.79
CA SER A 136 3.62 -17.88 -0.67
C SER A 136 2.19 -17.64 -0.19
N ASN A 137 1.93 -16.53 0.52
CA ASN A 137 0.60 -16.16 0.97
C ASN A 137 -0.21 -15.38 -0.08
N VAL A 138 0.43 -14.93 -1.16
CA VAL A 138 -0.22 -14.13 -2.21
C VAL A 138 -1.28 -14.96 -2.92
N LEU A 139 -2.42 -14.33 -3.16
CA LEU A 139 -3.52 -14.95 -3.89
C LEU A 139 -3.03 -15.39 -5.27
N THR A 140 -2.98 -16.70 -5.48
CA THR A 140 -2.61 -17.32 -6.75
C THR A 140 -3.82 -18.03 -7.31
N THR A 141 -4.13 -17.81 -8.59
CA THR A 141 -5.18 -18.57 -9.26
C THR A 141 -4.59 -19.78 -9.96
N TRP A 142 -5.41 -20.81 -10.18
CA TRP A 142 -4.99 -21.99 -10.96
C TRP A 142 -4.49 -21.63 -12.37
N ARG A 143 -4.90 -20.47 -12.91
CA ARG A 143 -4.45 -19.98 -14.22
C ARG A 143 -3.03 -19.44 -14.19
N ASP A 144 -2.61 -18.86 -13.07
CA ASP A 144 -1.27 -18.29 -12.90
C ASP A 144 -0.21 -19.38 -12.69
N ALA A 145 -0.63 -20.58 -12.24
CA ALA A 145 0.22 -21.74 -12.04
C ALA A 145 0.48 -22.55 -13.34
N ALA A 146 -0.25 -22.28 -14.42
CA ALA A 146 -0.01 -22.93 -15.70
C ALA A 146 1.25 -22.36 -16.36
N PRO A 147 2.14 -23.19 -16.95
CA PRO A 147 3.28 -22.69 -17.69
C PRO A 147 2.77 -21.80 -18.84
N LYS A 148 3.26 -20.55 -18.89
CA LYS A 148 3.02 -19.67 -20.04
C LYS A 148 3.60 -20.37 -21.28
N GLN A 149 2.73 -20.70 -22.23
CA GLN A 149 3.13 -21.17 -23.56
C GLN A 149 3.99 -20.12 -24.26
#